data_AF-A0A399Z9S9-F1
#
_entry.id   AF-A0A399Z9S9-F1
#
_cell.length_a   1.000
_cell.length_b   1.000
_cell.length_c   1.000
_cell.angle_alpha   90.00
_cell.angle_beta   90.00
_cell.angle_gamma   90.00
#
_symmetry.space_group_name_H-M   'P 1'
#
loop_
_entity.id
_entity.type
_entity.pdbx_description
1 polymer ?
#
loop_
_entity_poly.entity_id
_entity_poly.type
_entity_poly.pdbx_seq_one_letter_code
_entity_poly.pdbx_strand_id
1 'polypeptide(L)'
;MHRGRRRLQVSLREVAEASVSQPRKERKMVRVQVHDVLQATAVKPGEEGSTAAAEQVRDKPHRMILLKAEIDDRMLPIWVGEMEGDQIALYLKQEALARLMTYDLFKTLLELGQVGVEQATVARLVENTFYSDLHVRVGSTTVDVDCRPSDAINVALRIGAPIYVSEEVMALNPLADKWRAFGWNTCEIDGHDTAAILAALARFPSADGKPTAIIAHTVKGKGVSFMEDDNNWHYRIPTADEVVRSKQELGVTA
;
A
#
# COMPACT_ATOMS: atom_id res chain seq x y z
N MET A 1 -33.40 34.10 4.05
CA MET A 1 -32.56 32.97 3.55
C MET A 1 -31.13 33.35 3.17
N HIS A 2 -30.83 34.55 2.61
CA HIS A 2 -29.48 34.86 2.11
C HIS A 2 -28.34 34.98 3.16
N ARG A 3 -28.62 35.45 4.38
CA ARG A 3 -27.57 35.62 5.41
C ARG A 3 -27.05 34.29 5.96
N GLY A 4 -27.92 33.30 6.14
CA GLY A 4 -27.53 31.96 6.61
C GLY A 4 -26.63 31.25 5.61
N ARG A 5 -26.98 31.29 4.32
CA ARG A 5 -26.15 30.73 3.24
C ARG A 5 -24.79 31.38 3.12
N ARG A 6 -24.71 32.72 3.21
CA ARG A 6 -23.40 33.43 3.20
C ARG A 6 -22.54 33.09 4.41
N ARG A 7 -23.11 33.02 5.62
CA ARG A 7 -22.38 32.60 6.82
C ARG A 7 -21.84 31.19 6.68
N LEU A 8 -22.68 30.25 6.20
CA LEU A 8 -22.25 28.86 5.98
C LEU A 8 -21.11 28.78 4.96
N GLN A 9 -21.20 29.54 3.86
CA GLN A 9 -20.14 29.59 2.84
C GLN A 9 -18.83 30.16 3.36
N VAL A 10 -18.87 31.18 4.24
CA VAL A 10 -17.67 31.76 4.85
C VAL A 10 -17.05 30.78 5.85
N SER A 11 -17.85 30.21 6.75
CA SER A 11 -17.36 29.25 7.75
C SER A 11 -16.85 27.95 7.11
N LEU A 12 -17.49 27.46 6.04
CA LEU A 12 -17.01 26.30 5.29
C LEU A 12 -15.74 26.61 4.48
N ARG A 13 -15.53 27.86 4.05
CA ARG A 13 -14.29 28.28 3.39
C ARG A 13 -13.10 28.20 4.34
N GLU A 14 -13.24 28.70 5.57
CA GLU A 14 -12.16 28.64 6.57
C GLU A 14 -11.79 27.18 6.91
N VAL A 15 -12.79 26.30 7.02
CA VAL A 15 -12.57 24.86 7.23
C VAL A 15 -11.93 24.19 6.01
N ALA A 16 -12.36 24.55 4.79
CA ALA A 16 -11.78 24.06 3.55
C ALA A 16 -10.32 24.52 3.42
N GLU A 17 -10.03 25.79 3.67
CA GLU A 17 -8.69 26.41 3.65
C GLU A 17 -7.74 25.75 4.65
N ALA A 18 -8.22 25.40 5.85
CA ALA A 18 -7.44 24.64 6.84
C ALA A 18 -7.20 23.17 6.45
N SER A 19 -8.02 22.59 5.57
CA SER A 19 -7.89 21.21 5.08
C SER A 19 -7.05 21.12 3.80
N VAL A 20 -6.67 22.25 3.20
CA VAL A 20 -5.84 22.30 2.00
C VAL A 20 -4.39 21.98 2.37
N SER A 21 -3.88 20.87 1.83
CA SER A 21 -2.47 20.52 1.98
C SER A 21 -1.56 21.63 1.42
N GLN A 22 -0.47 21.93 2.13
CA GLN A 22 0.64 22.75 1.62
C GLN A 22 1.18 22.20 0.29
N PRO A 23 1.77 23.04 -0.59
CA PRO A 23 2.30 22.59 -1.87
C PRO A 23 3.36 21.51 -1.68
N ARG A 24 3.06 20.29 -2.14
CA ARG A 24 3.93 19.11 -1.99
C ARG A 24 4.90 19.01 -3.18
N LYS A 25 6.10 18.50 -2.90
CA LYS A 25 7.14 18.20 -3.88
C LYS A 25 6.58 17.28 -4.98
N GLU A 26 6.86 17.57 -6.24
CA GLU A 26 6.40 16.77 -7.38
C GLU A 26 6.94 15.34 -7.26
N ARG A 27 6.05 14.33 -7.29
CA ARG A 27 6.37 12.91 -7.13
C ARG A 27 6.07 12.18 -8.42
N LYS A 28 6.91 11.21 -8.78
CA LYS A 28 6.56 10.25 -9.84
C LYS A 28 5.41 9.37 -9.33
N MET A 29 4.34 9.27 -10.12
CA MET A 29 3.12 8.55 -9.78
C MET A 29 2.92 7.34 -10.69
N VAL A 30 2.45 6.24 -10.11
CA VAL A 30 2.09 5.00 -10.80
C VAL A 30 0.59 4.84 -10.71
N ARG A 31 -0.07 4.66 -11.87
CA ARG A 31 -1.51 4.38 -11.91
C ARG A 31 -1.77 2.96 -11.44
N VAL A 32 -2.79 2.79 -10.60
CA VAL A 32 -3.15 1.49 -10.03
C VAL A 32 -4.64 1.21 -10.15
N GLN A 33 -4.99 -0.07 -10.02
CA GLN A 33 -6.37 -0.53 -9.89
C GLN A 33 -6.54 -1.30 -8.58
N VAL A 34 -7.75 -1.25 -8.02
CA VAL A 34 -8.11 -2.16 -6.93
C VAL A 34 -8.30 -3.54 -7.52
N HIS A 35 -7.36 -4.44 -7.23
CA HIS A 35 -7.35 -5.81 -7.73
C HIS A 35 -8.28 -6.71 -6.91
N ASP A 36 -8.20 -6.62 -5.58
CA ASP A 36 -9.00 -7.43 -4.68
C ASP A 36 -9.14 -6.78 -3.29
N VAL A 37 -10.09 -7.26 -2.50
CA VAL A 37 -10.24 -6.96 -1.08
C VAL A 37 -10.33 -8.27 -0.30
N LEU A 38 -9.27 -8.58 0.43
CA LEU A 38 -9.18 -9.81 1.21
C LEU A 38 -9.67 -9.57 2.64
N GLN A 39 -10.45 -10.52 3.17
CA GLN A 39 -10.69 -10.61 4.60
C GLN A 39 -9.46 -11.20 5.27
N ALA A 40 -8.89 -10.45 6.21
CA ALA A 40 -7.76 -10.92 6.98
C ALA A 40 -8.13 -11.02 8.45
N THR A 41 -7.74 -12.13 9.06
CA THR A 41 -7.90 -12.43 10.49
C THR A 41 -6.73 -11.90 11.32
N ALA A 42 -5.74 -11.24 10.71
CA ALA A 42 -4.55 -10.74 11.40
C ALA A 42 -4.72 -9.31 11.93
N VAL A 43 -4.12 -9.07 13.11
CA VAL A 43 -4.14 -7.80 13.87
C VAL A 43 -3.25 -6.75 13.19
N LYS A 44 -3.68 -5.48 13.20
CA LYS A 44 -2.90 -4.36 12.70
C LYS A 44 -1.61 -4.16 13.54
N PRO A 45 -0.43 -3.93 12.94
CA PRO A 45 0.82 -3.70 13.66
C PRO A 45 0.83 -2.34 14.37
N GLY A 46 1.27 -2.31 15.63
CA GLY A 46 1.39 -1.10 16.45
C GLY A 46 0.39 -1.00 17.62
N GLU A 47 -0.55 -1.94 17.74
CA GLU A 47 -1.51 -2.01 18.86
C GLU A 47 -1.12 -3.08 19.91
N GLU A 48 0.18 -3.35 20.03
CA GLU A 48 0.73 -4.36 20.94
C GLU A 48 1.00 -3.80 22.37
N GLY A 49 0.80 -2.49 22.57
CA GLY A 49 1.06 -1.77 23.81
C GLY A 49 -0.14 -1.67 24.76
N SER A 50 0.01 -2.21 25.97
CA SER A 50 -0.91 -2.19 27.11
C SER A 50 -1.62 -0.84 27.35
N THR A 51 -2.88 -0.76 26.93
CA THR A 51 -3.94 0.04 27.57
C THR A 51 -5.26 -0.70 27.34
N ALA A 52 -6.26 -0.50 28.20
CA ALA A 52 -7.59 -1.10 28.05
C ALA A 52 -8.29 -0.81 26.70
N ALA A 53 -7.76 0.15 25.91
CA ALA A 53 -8.17 0.40 24.53
C ALA A 53 -7.57 -0.59 23.51
N ALA A 54 -6.34 -1.07 23.71
CA ALA A 54 -5.68 -2.05 22.83
C ALA A 54 -6.29 -3.45 22.95
N GLU A 55 -6.83 -3.81 24.12
CA GLU A 55 -7.59 -5.06 24.31
C GLU A 55 -8.92 -5.06 23.52
N GLN A 56 -9.51 -3.89 23.27
CA GLN A 56 -10.74 -3.75 22.47
C GLN A 56 -10.53 -3.81 20.95
N VAL A 57 -9.28 -3.80 20.46
CA VAL A 57 -8.97 -3.88 19.01
C VAL A 57 -8.53 -5.28 18.57
N ARG A 58 -8.21 -6.18 19.50
CA ARG A 58 -7.76 -7.56 19.22
C ARG A 58 -8.71 -8.41 18.39
N ASP A 59 -9.98 -8.00 18.26
CA ASP A 59 -11.06 -8.78 17.65
C ASP A 59 -11.82 -8.04 16.55
N LYS A 60 -11.31 -6.88 16.08
CA LYS A 60 -11.97 -6.15 14.99
C LYS A 60 -11.51 -6.71 13.64
N PRO A 61 -12.42 -7.24 12.81
CA PRO A 61 -12.07 -7.68 11.47
C PRO A 61 -11.46 -6.52 10.69
N HIS A 62 -10.39 -6.81 9.95
CA HIS A 62 -9.79 -5.89 9.02
C HIS A 62 -9.95 -6.40 7.59
N ARG A 63 -9.75 -5.49 6.64
CA ARG A 63 -9.71 -5.80 5.21
C ARG A 63 -8.36 -5.35 4.65
N MET A 64 -7.83 -6.16 3.75
CA MET A 64 -6.63 -5.84 2.99
C MET A 64 -7.06 -5.51 1.56
N ILE A 65 -6.86 -4.25 1.15
CA ILE A 65 -7.04 -3.83 -0.23
C ILE A 65 -5.76 -4.14 -0.99
N LEU A 66 -5.84 -4.86 -2.10
CA LEU A 66 -4.72 -5.09 -3.01
C LEU A 66 -4.79 -4.11 -4.19
N LEU A 67 -3.83 -3.19 -4.27
CA LEU A 67 -3.67 -2.28 -5.41
C LEU A 67 -2.65 -2.87 -6.40
N LYS A 68 -3.04 -3.08 -7.66
CA LYS A 68 -2.14 -3.54 -8.73
C LYS A 68 -1.69 -2.37 -9.59
N ALA A 69 -0.40 -2.24 -9.86
CA ALA A 69 0.09 -1.32 -10.88
C ALA A 69 -0.47 -1.69 -12.27
N GLU A 70 -0.86 -0.70 -13.06
CA GLU A 70 -1.34 -0.96 -14.43
C GLU A 70 -0.21 -1.29 -15.41
N ILE A 71 1.03 -0.91 -15.07
CA ILE A 71 2.19 -0.96 -15.96
C ILE A 71 3.09 -2.19 -15.77
N ASP A 72 2.95 -2.90 -14.64
CA ASP A 72 3.77 -4.04 -14.26
C ASP A 72 3.05 -4.91 -13.21
N ASP A 73 3.69 -5.96 -12.71
CA ASP A 73 3.09 -6.92 -11.77
C ASP A 73 3.24 -6.52 -10.29
N ARG A 74 3.67 -5.30 -9.98
CA ARG A 74 3.77 -4.86 -8.59
C ARG A 74 2.38 -4.73 -7.97
N MET A 75 2.31 -5.18 -6.72
CA MET A 75 1.13 -5.10 -5.88
C MET A 75 1.46 -4.30 -4.61
N LEU A 76 0.52 -3.47 -4.17
CA LEU A 76 0.57 -2.76 -2.90
C LEU A 76 -0.65 -3.14 -2.05
N PRO A 77 -0.47 -3.96 -1.02
CA PRO A 77 -1.50 -4.19 -0.02
C PRO A 77 -1.63 -2.98 0.93
N ILE A 78 -2.86 -2.64 1.31
CA ILE A 78 -3.17 -1.61 2.30
C ILE A 78 -4.23 -2.14 3.27
N TRP A 79 -3.95 -2.05 4.58
CA TRP A 79 -4.90 -2.40 5.62
C TRP A 79 -5.88 -1.27 5.89
N VAL A 80 -7.16 -1.64 5.96
CA VAL A 80 -8.25 -0.72 6.26
C VAL A 80 -9.19 -1.35 7.29
N GLY A 81 -10.04 -0.51 7.88
CA GLY A 81 -11.12 -0.99 8.74
C GLY A 81 -12.11 -1.85 7.96
N GLU A 82 -12.84 -2.73 8.67
CA GLU A 82 -13.88 -3.57 8.07
C GLU A 82 -14.86 -2.76 7.25
N MET A 83 -15.41 -1.69 7.83
CA MET A 83 -16.46 -0.89 7.21
C MET A 83 -16.02 -0.31 5.87
N GLU A 84 -14.82 0.28 5.81
CA GLU A 84 -14.33 0.87 4.57
C GLU A 84 -13.93 -0.18 3.54
N GLY A 85 -13.35 -1.31 3.98
CA GLY A 85 -12.98 -2.39 3.09
C GLY A 85 -14.18 -3.14 2.50
N ASP A 86 -15.22 -3.39 3.31
CA ASP A 86 -16.46 -4.03 2.85
C ASP A 86 -17.19 -3.18 1.82
N GLN A 87 -17.17 -1.85 1.98
CA GLN A 87 -17.71 -0.96 0.96
C GLN A 87 -16.98 -1.07 -0.38
N ILE A 88 -15.67 -1.31 -0.38
CA ILE A 88 -14.90 -1.55 -1.61
C ILE A 88 -15.22 -2.94 -2.16
N ALA A 89 -15.19 -3.97 -1.31
CA ALA A 89 -15.48 -5.35 -1.71
C ALA A 89 -16.86 -5.47 -2.37
N LEU A 90 -17.87 -4.83 -1.78
CA LEU A 90 -19.23 -4.79 -2.31
C LEU A 90 -19.33 -4.05 -3.65
N TYR A 91 -18.59 -2.96 -3.81
CA TYR A 91 -18.49 -2.24 -5.07
C TYR A 91 -17.86 -3.11 -6.17
N LEU A 92 -16.76 -3.83 -5.86
CA LEU A 92 -16.09 -4.70 -6.82
C LEU A 92 -16.97 -5.86 -7.29
N LYS A 93 -17.87 -6.37 -6.44
CA LYS A 93 -18.86 -7.38 -6.81
C LYS A 93 -19.95 -6.86 -7.75
N GLN A 94 -20.03 -5.55 -7.98
CA GLN A 94 -21.06 -4.89 -8.79
C GLN A 94 -22.50 -5.22 -8.35
N GLU A 95 -22.70 -5.48 -7.05
CA GLU A 95 -24.03 -5.80 -6.51
C GLU A 95 -24.86 -4.52 -6.38
N ALA A 96 -26.03 -4.50 -7.03
CA ALA A 96 -26.96 -3.39 -6.94
C ALA A 96 -27.63 -3.38 -5.55
N LEU A 97 -27.35 -2.35 -4.76
CA LEU A 97 -27.98 -2.16 -3.45
C LEU A 97 -29.29 -1.39 -3.60
N ALA A 98 -30.30 -1.79 -2.84
CA ALA A 98 -31.62 -1.16 -2.84
C ALA A 98 -31.60 0.29 -2.33
N ARG A 99 -30.56 0.67 -1.56
CA ARG A 99 -30.35 2.03 -1.05
C ARG A 99 -28.90 2.45 -1.22
N LEU A 100 -28.71 3.76 -1.35
CA LEU A 100 -27.40 4.38 -1.42
C LEU A 100 -26.65 4.18 -0.10
N MET A 101 -25.43 3.66 -0.17
CA MET A 101 -24.53 3.58 0.98
C MET A 101 -23.75 4.89 1.13
N THR A 102 -22.93 5.00 2.18
CA THR A 102 -22.21 6.23 2.54
C THR A 102 -21.47 6.87 1.36
N TYR A 103 -20.68 6.09 0.61
CA TYR A 103 -19.90 6.63 -0.50
C TYR A 103 -20.73 6.91 -1.77
N ASP A 104 -21.86 6.22 -1.95
CA ASP A 104 -22.80 6.50 -3.05
C ASP A 104 -23.59 7.79 -2.78
N LEU A 105 -24.01 8.00 -1.53
CA LEU A 105 -24.56 9.27 -1.07
C LEU A 105 -23.53 10.38 -1.21
N PHE A 106 -22.27 10.14 -0.84
CA PHE A 106 -21.19 11.10 -0.97
C PHE A 106 -20.96 11.50 -2.44
N LYS A 107 -20.89 10.52 -3.36
CA LYS A 107 -20.87 10.78 -4.82
C LYS A 107 -22.04 11.67 -5.24
N THR A 108 -23.26 11.34 -4.83
CA THR A 108 -24.46 12.10 -5.18
C THR A 108 -24.37 13.54 -4.69
N LEU A 109 -23.87 13.76 -3.47
CA LEU A 109 -23.69 15.11 -2.91
C LEU A 109 -22.61 15.92 -3.65
N LEU A 110 -21.51 15.28 -4.05
CA LEU A 110 -20.47 15.92 -4.87
C LEU A 110 -21.03 16.32 -6.24
N GLU A 111 -21.78 15.43 -6.89
CA GLU A 111 -22.43 15.69 -8.18
C GLU A 111 -23.43 16.86 -8.09
N LEU A 112 -24.29 16.88 -7.07
CA LEU A 112 -25.22 17.97 -6.82
C LEU A 112 -24.49 19.29 -6.52
N GLY A 113 -23.35 19.21 -5.84
CA GLY A 113 -22.47 20.35 -5.56
C GLY A 113 -21.63 20.81 -6.74
N GLN A 114 -21.68 20.11 -7.89
CA GLN A 114 -20.79 20.33 -9.04
C GLN A 114 -19.30 20.29 -8.64
N VAL A 115 -18.98 19.42 -7.69
CA VAL A 115 -17.63 19.16 -7.19
C VAL A 115 -17.09 17.94 -7.93
N GLY A 116 -16.03 18.13 -8.71
CA GLY A 116 -15.35 17.04 -9.41
C GLY A 116 -14.26 16.42 -8.53
N VAL A 117 -14.06 15.12 -8.63
CA VAL A 117 -12.84 14.45 -8.12
C VAL A 117 -12.03 14.03 -9.33
N GLU A 118 -10.83 14.59 -9.45
CA GLU A 118 -9.96 14.39 -10.62
C GLU A 118 -9.12 13.13 -10.48
N GLN A 119 -8.65 12.85 -9.26
CA GLN A 119 -7.88 11.65 -8.92
C GLN A 119 -7.82 11.43 -7.41
N ALA A 120 -7.53 10.19 -7.02
CA ALA A 120 -7.08 9.84 -5.68
C ALA A 120 -5.59 9.47 -5.71
N THR A 121 -4.86 9.82 -4.66
CA THR A 121 -3.44 9.47 -4.52
C THR A 121 -3.16 8.74 -3.22
N VAL A 122 -2.20 7.81 -3.23
CA VAL A 122 -1.53 7.29 -2.03
C VAL A 122 -0.11 7.81 -2.07
N ALA A 123 0.14 8.91 -1.35
CA ALA A 123 1.31 9.74 -1.58
C ALA A 123 2.53 9.26 -0.81
N ARG A 124 2.36 8.79 0.43
CA ARG A 124 3.45 8.50 1.37
C ARG A 124 3.07 7.43 2.40
N LEU A 125 4.09 6.79 2.95
CA LEU A 125 4.03 5.87 4.08
C LEU A 125 4.95 6.41 5.19
N VAL A 126 4.41 6.64 6.39
CA VAL A 126 5.18 7.12 7.56
C VAL A 126 4.84 6.21 8.73
N GLU A 127 5.85 5.57 9.34
CA GLU A 127 5.68 4.74 10.55
C GLU A 127 4.50 3.73 10.45
N ASN A 128 4.35 3.10 9.27
CA ASN A 128 3.26 2.16 8.92
C ASN A 128 1.88 2.78 8.61
N THR A 129 1.77 4.10 8.51
CA THR A 129 0.54 4.79 8.13
C THR A 129 0.65 5.36 6.71
N PHE A 130 -0.23 4.90 5.82
CA PHE A 130 -0.37 5.45 4.48
C PHE A 130 -1.19 6.74 4.53
N TYR A 131 -0.76 7.75 3.77
CA TYR A 131 -1.48 9.01 3.60
C TYR A 131 -1.91 9.18 2.15
N SER A 132 -3.11 9.72 1.99
CA SER A 132 -3.76 9.90 0.71
C SER A 132 -4.32 11.29 0.55
N ASP A 133 -4.45 11.72 -0.69
CA ASP A 133 -5.16 12.96 -1.03
C ASP A 133 -6.22 12.67 -2.09
N LEU A 134 -7.34 13.39 -2.01
CA LEU A 134 -8.27 13.55 -3.13
C LEU A 134 -8.01 14.89 -3.80
N HIS A 135 -7.78 14.88 -5.11
CA HIS A 135 -7.66 16.10 -5.90
C HIS A 135 -9.05 16.52 -6.34
N VAL A 136 -9.59 17.54 -5.67
CA VAL A 136 -10.99 17.95 -5.77
C VAL A 136 -11.09 19.27 -6.53
N ARG A 137 -11.85 19.29 -7.61
CA ARG A 137 -12.14 20.48 -8.40
C ARG A 137 -13.47 21.11 -8.01
N VAL A 138 -13.42 22.38 -7.60
CA VAL A 138 -14.59 23.22 -7.32
C VAL A 138 -14.54 24.45 -8.21
N GLY A 139 -15.43 24.51 -9.20
CA GLY A 139 -15.37 25.55 -10.24
C GLY A 139 -14.10 25.44 -11.07
N SER A 140 -13.27 26.49 -11.05
CA SER A 140 -11.98 26.55 -11.74
C SER A 140 -10.77 26.23 -10.85
N THR A 141 -11.00 25.90 -9.58
CA THR A 141 -9.93 25.67 -8.61
C THR A 141 -9.86 24.19 -8.27
N THR A 142 -8.65 23.63 -8.30
CA THR A 142 -8.35 22.29 -7.78
C THR A 142 -7.69 22.43 -6.41
N VAL A 143 -8.13 21.60 -5.47
CA VAL A 143 -7.69 21.58 -4.08
C VAL A 143 -7.41 20.15 -3.68
N ASP A 144 -6.28 19.92 -3.01
CA ASP A 144 -5.94 18.61 -2.46
C ASP A 144 -6.51 18.49 -1.05
N VAL A 145 -7.31 17.44 -0.83
CA VAL A 145 -7.96 17.13 0.45
C VAL A 145 -7.27 15.92 1.07
N ASP A 146 -6.55 16.13 2.17
CA ASP A 146 -5.87 15.07 2.93
C ASP A 146 -6.90 14.12 3.55
N CYS A 147 -6.72 12.82 3.32
CA CYS A 147 -7.63 11.78 3.80
C CYS A 147 -6.93 10.42 3.92
N ARG A 148 -7.66 9.43 4.47
CA ARG A 148 -7.16 8.05 4.54
C ARG A 148 -7.26 7.38 3.16
N PRO A 149 -6.36 6.46 2.81
CA PRO A 149 -6.45 5.71 1.55
C PRO A 149 -7.79 5.01 1.35
N SER A 150 -8.38 4.47 2.43
CA SER A 150 -9.68 3.80 2.40
C SER A 150 -10.79 4.71 1.88
N ASP A 151 -10.79 5.98 2.30
CA ASP A 151 -11.79 6.98 1.89
C ASP A 151 -11.53 7.44 0.46
N ALA A 152 -10.27 7.76 0.14
CA ALA A 152 -9.86 8.20 -1.20
C ALA A 152 -10.21 7.15 -2.27
N ILE A 153 -9.89 5.88 -2.01
CA ILE A 153 -10.16 4.76 -2.92
C ILE A 153 -11.67 4.56 -3.08
N ASN A 154 -12.44 4.53 -1.99
CA ASN A 154 -13.89 4.36 -2.06
C ASN A 154 -14.54 5.45 -2.92
N VAL A 155 -14.20 6.73 -2.69
CA VAL A 155 -14.72 7.86 -3.45
C VAL A 155 -14.31 7.78 -4.93
N ALA A 156 -13.03 7.49 -5.21
CA ALA A 156 -12.52 7.39 -6.57
C ALA A 156 -13.22 6.29 -7.38
N LEU A 157 -13.44 5.12 -6.78
CA LEU A 157 -14.16 4.01 -7.41
C LEU A 157 -15.58 4.42 -7.82
N ARG A 158 -16.34 5.06 -6.93
CA ARG A 158 -17.73 5.48 -7.22
C ARG A 158 -17.80 6.52 -8.33
N ILE A 159 -16.86 7.45 -8.36
CA ILE A 159 -16.82 8.54 -9.35
C ILE A 159 -16.24 8.06 -10.69
N GLY A 160 -15.45 6.98 -10.68
CA GLY A 160 -14.65 6.56 -11.82
C GLY A 160 -13.37 7.39 -11.99
N ALA A 161 -12.88 8.00 -10.91
CA ALA A 161 -11.63 8.76 -10.92
C ALA A 161 -10.42 7.80 -10.87
N PRO A 162 -9.31 8.11 -11.56
CA PRO A 162 -8.09 7.32 -11.50
C PRO A 162 -7.46 7.35 -10.09
N ILE A 163 -6.82 6.25 -9.73
CA ILE A 163 -6.08 6.10 -8.48
C ILE A 163 -4.59 6.01 -8.81
N TYR A 164 -3.78 6.78 -8.11
CA TYR A 164 -2.33 6.79 -8.24
C TYR A 164 -1.64 6.50 -6.92
N VAL A 165 -0.48 5.85 -6.99
CA VAL A 165 0.39 5.60 -5.86
C VAL A 165 1.75 6.20 -6.21
N SER A 166 2.41 6.87 -5.27
CA SER A 166 3.76 7.38 -5.55
C SER A 166 4.73 6.23 -5.83
N GLU A 167 5.71 6.44 -6.72
CA GLU A 167 6.72 5.43 -7.05
C GLU A 167 7.47 4.97 -5.79
N GLU A 168 7.72 5.89 -4.85
CA GLU A 168 8.31 5.62 -3.53
C GLU A 168 7.49 4.60 -2.73
N VAL A 169 6.16 4.77 -2.70
CA VAL A 169 5.27 3.85 -1.99
C VAL A 169 5.09 2.53 -2.77
N MET A 170 5.12 2.59 -4.11
CA MET A 170 5.00 1.40 -4.96
C MET A 170 6.28 0.55 -5.00
N ALA A 171 7.46 1.14 -4.77
CA ALA A 171 8.74 0.46 -4.77
C ALA A 171 8.79 -0.67 -3.74
N LEU A 172 9.50 -1.77 -4.03
CA LEU A 172 9.58 -2.92 -3.10
C LEU A 172 10.12 -2.53 -1.72
N ASN A 173 10.98 -1.52 -1.64
CA ASN A 173 11.58 -1.06 -0.39
C ASN A 173 10.78 0.05 0.29
N PRO A 174 10.74 0.07 1.63
CA PRO A 174 11.28 -0.93 2.55
C PRO A 174 10.38 -2.18 2.64
N LEU A 175 10.87 -3.32 2.15
CA LEU A 175 10.10 -4.58 2.08
C LEU A 175 9.74 -5.06 3.49
N ALA A 176 10.63 -4.83 4.45
CA ALA A 176 10.42 -5.19 5.84
C ALA A 176 9.25 -4.44 6.46
N ASP A 177 9.16 -3.13 6.28
CA ASP A 177 8.06 -2.34 6.83
C ASP A 177 6.74 -2.66 6.14
N LYS A 178 6.78 -3.05 4.86
CA LYS A 178 5.60 -3.55 4.15
C LYS A 178 5.09 -4.85 4.76
N TRP A 179 5.96 -5.85 4.95
CA TRP A 179 5.56 -7.11 5.61
C TRP A 179 5.11 -6.89 7.06
N ARG A 180 5.80 -6.02 7.80
CA ARG A 180 5.35 -5.60 9.13
C ARG A 180 3.97 -5.00 9.05
N ALA A 181 3.75 -4.00 8.17
CA ALA A 181 2.43 -3.41 7.90
C ALA A 181 1.38 -4.48 7.56
N PHE A 182 1.80 -5.63 6.99
CA PHE A 182 0.95 -6.80 6.73
C PHE A 182 0.63 -7.70 7.93
N GLY A 183 1.05 -7.32 9.13
CA GLY A 183 0.86 -8.15 10.32
C GLY A 183 1.78 -9.37 10.39
N TRP A 184 2.80 -9.43 9.53
CA TRP A 184 3.78 -10.51 9.56
C TRP A 184 4.90 -10.18 10.55
N ASN A 185 5.34 -11.19 11.30
CA ASN A 185 6.62 -11.13 11.96
C ASN A 185 7.68 -11.03 10.87
N THR A 186 8.54 -10.01 10.94
CA THR A 186 9.47 -9.74 9.85
C THR A 186 10.88 -9.59 10.39
N CYS A 187 11.79 -10.40 9.88
CA CYS A 187 13.21 -10.27 10.14
C CYS A 187 14.00 -10.17 8.84
N GLU A 188 15.14 -9.50 8.93
CA GLU A 188 16.07 -9.32 7.82
C GLU A 188 17.37 -10.05 8.17
N ILE A 189 17.91 -10.79 7.21
CA ILE A 189 19.15 -11.56 7.37
C ILE A 189 20.04 -11.39 6.14
N ASP A 190 21.34 -11.63 6.30
CA ASP A 190 22.20 -11.92 5.16
C ASP A 190 21.81 -13.28 4.57
N GLY A 191 21.36 -13.28 3.31
CA GLY A 191 20.92 -14.47 2.59
C GLY A 191 22.06 -15.41 2.16
N HIS A 192 23.32 -15.03 2.41
CA HIS A 192 24.49 -15.89 2.18
C HIS A 192 25.12 -16.40 3.47
N ASP A 193 24.62 -15.99 4.63
CA ASP A 193 25.03 -16.54 5.92
C ASP A 193 24.13 -17.72 6.29
N THR A 194 24.65 -18.93 6.11
CA THR A 194 23.94 -20.17 6.45
C THR A 194 23.56 -20.24 7.93
N ALA A 195 24.36 -19.67 8.84
CA ALA A 195 24.04 -19.66 10.26
C ALA A 195 22.88 -18.71 10.56
N ALA A 196 22.86 -17.53 9.92
CA ALA A 196 21.73 -16.59 10.03
C ALA A 196 20.43 -17.19 9.48
N ILE A 197 20.49 -17.89 8.34
CA ILE A 197 19.33 -18.60 7.76
C ILE A 197 18.81 -19.67 8.73
N LEU A 198 19.69 -20.53 9.25
CA LEU A 198 19.29 -21.58 10.20
C LEU A 198 18.71 -20.98 11.49
N ALA A 199 19.31 -19.91 12.02
CA ALA A 199 18.81 -19.23 13.21
C ALA A 199 17.45 -18.58 12.97
N ALA A 200 17.19 -18.04 11.78
CA ALA A 200 15.89 -17.49 11.41
C ALA A 200 14.83 -18.59 11.28
N LEU A 201 15.16 -19.70 10.61
CA LEU A 201 14.26 -20.84 10.43
C LEU A 201 13.96 -21.57 11.74
N ALA A 202 14.91 -21.63 12.68
CA ALA A 202 14.71 -22.27 14.00
C ALA A 202 13.67 -21.54 14.87
N ARG A 203 13.29 -20.31 14.52
CA ARG A 203 12.25 -19.53 15.22
C ARG A 203 10.83 -19.86 14.73
N PHE A 204 10.68 -20.81 13.81
CA PHE A 204 9.39 -21.25 13.29
C PHE A 204 8.87 -22.51 14.00
N PRO A 205 7.55 -22.63 14.22
CA PRO A 205 6.53 -21.60 14.02
C PRO A 205 6.65 -20.47 15.05
N SER A 206 6.18 -19.27 14.69
CA SER A 206 6.17 -18.15 15.65
C SER A 206 5.23 -18.44 16.81
N ALA A 207 5.65 -18.09 18.03
CA ALA A 207 4.90 -18.35 19.26
C ALA A 207 3.57 -17.58 19.35
N ASP A 208 3.44 -16.47 18.62
CA ASP A 208 2.26 -15.59 18.59
C ASP A 208 1.25 -15.97 17.50
N GLY A 209 1.48 -17.05 16.74
CA GLY A 209 0.59 -17.54 15.69
C GLY A 209 0.55 -16.69 14.42
N LYS A 210 1.33 -15.60 14.34
CA LYS A 210 1.43 -14.78 13.13
C LYS A 210 2.34 -15.45 12.09
N PRO A 211 2.07 -15.28 10.79
CA PRO A 211 3.01 -15.69 9.75
C PRO A 211 4.31 -14.88 9.84
N THR A 212 5.43 -15.48 9.42
CA THR A 212 6.75 -14.85 9.50
C THR A 212 7.38 -14.72 8.11
N ALA A 213 7.84 -13.51 7.78
CA ALA A 213 8.56 -13.17 6.56
C ALA A 213 10.05 -13.02 6.91
N ILE A 214 10.90 -13.85 6.30
CA ILE A 214 12.35 -13.69 6.34
C ILE A 214 12.77 -12.99 5.05
N ILE A 215 13.30 -11.78 5.17
CA ILE A 215 13.87 -11.04 4.03
C ILE A 215 15.36 -11.35 3.99
N ALA A 216 15.74 -12.23 3.07
CA ALA A 216 17.12 -12.61 2.85
C ALA A 216 17.77 -11.65 1.83
N HIS A 217 18.71 -10.83 2.30
CA HIS A 217 19.50 -9.94 1.45
C HIS A 217 20.50 -10.78 0.66
N THR A 218 20.31 -10.86 -0.66
CA THR A 218 21.13 -11.71 -1.54
C THR A 218 21.83 -10.88 -2.62
N VAL A 219 22.87 -11.49 -3.20
CA VAL A 219 23.65 -10.99 -4.32
C VAL A 219 23.40 -12.01 -5.41
N LYS A 220 22.80 -11.57 -6.51
CA LYS A 220 22.53 -12.45 -7.65
C LYS A 220 23.87 -12.96 -8.19
N GLY A 221 23.98 -14.27 -8.43
CA GLY A 221 25.23 -14.86 -8.91
C GLY A 221 26.34 -15.02 -7.85
N LYS A 222 26.02 -14.90 -6.55
CA LYS A 222 27.00 -15.04 -5.45
C LYS A 222 27.91 -16.26 -5.63
N GLY A 223 29.22 -16.05 -5.43
CA GLY A 223 30.24 -17.09 -5.49
C GLY A 223 30.95 -17.19 -6.85
N VAL A 224 30.46 -16.50 -7.88
CA VAL A 224 31.13 -16.37 -9.18
C VAL A 224 31.30 -14.89 -9.49
N SER A 225 32.53 -14.40 -9.37
CA SER A 225 32.91 -12.98 -9.42
C SER A 225 32.36 -12.21 -10.61
N PHE A 226 32.34 -12.83 -11.80
CA PHE A 226 31.85 -12.21 -13.03
C PHE A 226 30.34 -12.33 -13.24
N MET A 227 29.63 -13.03 -12.34
CA MET A 227 28.17 -13.14 -12.30
C MET A 227 27.54 -12.34 -11.16
N GLU A 228 28.32 -11.94 -10.13
CA GLU A 228 27.80 -11.20 -8.99
C GLU A 228 27.20 -9.86 -9.40
N ASP A 229 25.93 -9.64 -9.02
CA ASP A 229 25.15 -8.41 -9.23
C ASP A 229 25.05 -7.95 -10.71
N ASP A 230 25.27 -8.86 -11.66
CA ASP A 230 25.14 -8.58 -13.09
C ASP A 230 23.85 -9.16 -13.67
N ASN A 231 22.95 -8.26 -14.09
CA ASN A 231 21.66 -8.61 -14.68
C ASN A 231 21.75 -9.35 -16.01
N ASN A 232 22.87 -9.27 -16.72
CA ASN A 232 23.10 -10.02 -17.96
C ASN A 232 22.96 -11.55 -17.74
N TRP A 233 23.30 -12.03 -16.55
CA TRP A 233 23.20 -13.44 -16.16
C TRP A 233 21.79 -13.91 -15.81
N HIS A 234 20.78 -13.05 -15.93
CA HIS A 234 19.40 -13.49 -15.74
C HIS A 234 18.92 -14.43 -16.84
N TYR A 235 19.37 -14.20 -18.08
CA TYR A 235 18.90 -14.91 -19.27
C TYR A 235 20.01 -15.55 -20.09
N ARG A 236 21.28 -15.22 -19.80
CA ARG A 236 22.44 -15.76 -20.53
C ARG A 236 22.85 -17.11 -19.97
N ILE A 237 23.12 -18.05 -20.86
CA ILE A 237 23.71 -19.34 -20.54
C ILE A 237 25.24 -19.18 -20.56
N PRO A 238 25.99 -19.61 -19.52
CA PRO A 238 27.45 -19.58 -19.53
C PRO A 238 28.04 -20.41 -20.67
N THR A 239 29.11 -19.91 -21.28
CA THR A 239 29.92 -20.65 -22.26
C THR A 239 30.75 -21.75 -21.57
N ALA A 240 31.32 -22.66 -22.36
CA ALA A 240 32.17 -23.74 -21.82
C ALA A 240 33.33 -23.21 -20.97
N ASP A 241 34.00 -22.15 -21.42
CA ASP A 241 35.13 -21.54 -20.70
C ASP A 241 34.67 -20.87 -19.39
N GLU A 242 33.52 -20.18 -19.42
CA GLU A 242 32.93 -19.57 -18.22
C GLU A 242 32.51 -20.62 -17.19
N VAL A 243 32.00 -21.78 -17.62
CA VAL A 243 31.71 -22.91 -16.72
C VAL A 243 32.98 -23.41 -16.04
N VAL A 244 34.08 -23.58 -16.79
CA VAL A 244 35.37 -24.00 -16.22
C VAL A 244 35.83 -22.99 -15.18
N ARG A 245 35.73 -21.69 -15.49
CA ARG A 245 36.10 -20.62 -14.55
C ARG A 245 35.20 -20.57 -13.31
N SER A 246 33.88 -20.70 -13.47
CA SER A 246 32.94 -20.76 -12.34
C SER A 246 33.24 -21.94 -11.40
N LYS A 247 33.57 -23.12 -11.97
CA LYS A 247 33.96 -24.29 -11.17
C LYS A 247 35.20 -24.04 -10.33
N GLN A 248 36.20 -23.37 -10.89
CA GLN A 248 37.41 -22.97 -10.16
C GLN A 248 37.08 -22.00 -9.02
N GLU A 249 36.25 -20.97 -9.28
CA GLU A 249 35.85 -19.98 -8.27
C GLU A 249 35.01 -20.60 -7.14
N LEU A 250 34.17 -21.59 -7.46
CA LEU A 250 33.34 -22.31 -6.49
C LEU A 250 34.08 -23.44 -5.75
N GLY A 251 35.34 -23.71 -6.10
CA GLY A 251 36.11 -24.81 -5.52
C GLY A 251 35.57 -26.21 -5.90
N VAL A 252 34.72 -26.30 -6.91
CA VAL A 252 34.15 -27.57 -7.41
C VAL A 252 35.07 -28.09 -8.50
N THR A 253 36.12 -28.82 -8.11
CA THR A 253 36.98 -29.51 -9.09
C THR A 253 36.22 -30.68 -9.71
N ALA A 254 36.37 -30.87 -11.02
CA ALA A 254 35.77 -31.99 -11.76
C ALA A 254 36.39 -33.33 -11.38
#